data_AF-A0A1F5FZN3-F1
#
_entry.id   AF-A0A1F5FZN3-F1
#
_cell.length_a   1.000
_cell.length_b   1.000
_cell.length_c   1.000
_cell.angle_alpha   90.00
_cell.angle_beta   90.00
_cell.angle_gamma   90.00
#
_symmetry.space_group_name_H-M   'P 1'
#
loop_
_entity.id
_entity.type
_entity.pdbx_description
1 polymer ?
#
loop_
_entity_poly.entity_id
_entity_poly.type
_entity_poly.pdbx_seq_one_letter_code
_entity_poly.pdbx_strand_id
1 'polypeptide(L)'
;MSLELFAILLIVLLLMLGFILFLRSFKEELASLRASMDSTKTTVNSALLDSTRDIHDRLTHASEVIAELKKETGTFTEVGRSMKDLQEYLRSPKLRGNIGEMVLKDIISQMFPKASYTLQYSFKSGDKVDAVIKTDGGLLPIDSKFPMENFQRLVSETDPKQTELFRRAFSRDIRAHVTAISQKYIVPSEDTLDFALMYIPSESVYYEVAVNDELMDFARSSRVYPVSPNTMYAALQTILLSFEGKRIEAKAKEVFTLLRAIQKDYDKSTESLSTLGTHLKSAYNKYSEVQSGFNTLGQKLTSTKKLTGVKDEPLLDQ
;
A
#
# COMPACT_ATOMS: atom_id res chain seq x y z
N MET A 1 57.90 74.84 1.96
CA MET A 1 57.44 73.45 1.77
C MET A 1 56.26 73.28 2.71
N SER A 2 55.08 73.35 2.12
CA SER A 2 53.88 74.00 2.65
C SER A 2 52.98 73.06 3.45
N LEU A 3 52.22 73.66 4.37
CA LEU A 3 51.19 73.05 5.23
C LEU A 3 50.27 72.04 4.52
N GLU A 4 50.06 72.22 3.21
CA GLU A 4 49.25 71.36 2.35
C GLU A 4 49.80 69.93 2.23
N LEU A 5 51.13 69.75 2.18
CA LEU A 5 51.72 68.41 2.10
C LEU A 5 51.47 67.61 3.39
N PHE A 6 51.48 68.31 4.53
CA PHE A 6 51.17 67.72 5.84
C PHE A 6 49.69 67.37 5.97
N ALA A 7 48.79 68.23 5.46
CA ALA A 7 47.35 67.96 5.45
C ALA A 7 47.01 66.73 4.58
N ILE A 8 47.61 66.60 3.40
CA ILE A 8 47.41 65.42 2.54
C ILE A 8 47.94 64.15 3.21
N LEU A 9 49.14 64.20 3.81
CA LEU A 9 49.70 63.05 4.53
C LEU A 9 48.79 62.62 5.69
N LEU A 10 48.23 63.57 6.44
CA LEU A 10 47.31 63.30 7.54
C LEU A 10 46.01 62.64 7.06
N ILE A 11 45.45 63.12 5.94
CA ILE A 11 44.24 62.53 5.33
C ILE A 11 44.52 61.10 4.86
N VAL A 12 45.65 60.87 4.19
CA VAL A 12 46.04 59.53 3.74
C VAL A 12 46.25 58.59 4.92
N LEU A 13 46.87 59.06 6.02
CA LEU A 13 47.04 58.29 7.24
C LEU A 13 45.70 57.93 7.89
N LEU A 14 44.76 58.87 7.94
CA LEU A 14 43.41 58.65 8.47
C LEU A 14 42.60 57.67 7.61
N LEU A 15 42.71 57.76 6.28
CA LEU A 15 42.07 56.81 5.37
C LEU A 15 42.68 55.40 5.48
N MET A 16 44.01 55.29 5.60
CA MET A 16 44.70 54.03 5.86
C MET A 16 44.28 53.42 7.19
N LEU A 17 44.20 54.24 8.25
CA LEU A 17 43.74 53.79 9.56
C LEU A 17 42.28 53.32 9.52
N GLY A 18 41.41 54.08 8.83
CA GLY A 18 40.01 53.71 8.60
C GLY A 18 39.88 52.39 7.82
N PHE A 19 40.70 52.20 6.79
CA PHE A 19 40.71 50.97 5.99
C PHE A 19 41.21 49.75 6.79
N ILE A 20 42.21 49.93 7.65
CA ILE A 20 42.71 48.88 8.55
C ILE A 20 41.64 48.49 9.57
N LEU A 21 40.93 49.48 10.15
CA LEU A 21 39.82 49.22 11.08
C LEU A 21 38.65 48.52 10.38
N PHE A 22 38.34 48.91 9.14
CA PHE A 22 37.32 48.26 8.31
C PHE A 22 37.68 46.80 8.01
N LEU A 23 38.90 46.52 7.58
CA LEU A 23 39.37 45.16 7.31
C LEU A 23 39.34 44.27 8.57
N ARG A 24 39.64 44.85 9.73
CA ARG A 24 39.55 44.15 11.01
C ARG A 24 38.11 43.79 11.36
N SER A 25 37.20 44.76 11.25
CA SER A 25 35.77 44.54 11.50
C SER A 25 35.19 43.49 10.55
N PHE A 26 35.54 43.55 9.26
CA PHE A 26 35.08 42.59 8.26
C PHE A 26 35.59 41.16 8.54
N LYS A 27 36.81 41.03 9.07
CA LYS A 27 37.39 39.74 9.45
C LYS A 27 36.70 39.13 10.68
N GLU A 28 36.31 39.97 11.64
CA GLU A 28 35.56 39.54 12.84
C GLU A 28 34.14 39.07 12.45
N GLU A 29 33.49 39.75 11.51
CA GLU A 29 32.16 39.39 10.99
C GLU A 29 32.18 38.08 10.17
N LEU A 30 33.24 37.84 9.38
CA LEU A 30 33.43 36.54 8.71
C LEU A 30 33.71 35.40 9.68
N ALA A 31 34.36 35.67 10.82
CA ALA A 31 34.63 34.66 11.83
C ALA A 31 33.35 34.25 12.58
N SER A 32 32.49 35.21 12.93
CA SER A 32 31.20 34.91 13.55
C SER A 32 30.23 34.21 12.59
N LEU A 33 30.25 34.54 11.29
CA LEU A 33 29.47 33.85 10.27
C LEU A 33 29.90 32.38 10.10
N ARG A 34 31.22 32.10 10.11
CA ARG A 34 31.73 30.73 10.10
C ARG A 34 31.32 29.95 11.35
N ALA A 35 31.41 30.56 12.52
CA ALA A 35 30.99 29.93 13.78
C ALA A 35 29.48 29.62 13.78
N SER A 36 28.65 30.54 13.25
CA SER A 36 27.20 30.34 13.12
C SER A 36 26.83 29.28 12.08
N MET A 37 27.60 29.17 10.99
CA MET A 37 27.47 28.09 10.00
C MET A 37 27.84 26.72 10.59
N ASP A 38 28.88 26.64 11.41
CA ASP A 38 29.29 25.39 12.06
C ASP A 38 28.31 24.97 13.17
N SER A 39 27.77 25.92 13.93
CA SER A 39 26.69 25.65 14.89
C SER A 39 25.41 25.20 14.18
N THR A 40 25.07 25.79 13.04
CA THR A 40 23.89 25.38 12.25
C THR A 40 24.07 23.98 11.66
N LYS A 41 25.26 23.64 11.14
CA LYS A 41 25.57 22.28 10.66
C LYS A 41 25.46 21.23 11.76
N THR A 42 25.93 21.55 12.96
CA THR A 42 25.88 20.62 14.09
C THR A 42 24.46 20.45 14.63
N THR A 43 23.68 21.53 14.76
CA THR A 43 22.26 21.47 15.16
C THR A 43 21.38 20.73 14.14
N VAL A 44 21.63 20.92 12.84
CA VAL A 44 20.90 20.19 11.79
C VAL A 44 21.28 18.71 11.78
N ASN A 45 22.57 18.37 11.93
CA ASN A 45 22.98 16.97 12.04
C ASN A 45 22.43 16.29 13.30
N SER A 46 22.39 16.98 14.45
CA SER A 46 21.80 16.41 15.66
C SER A 46 20.29 16.24 15.53
N ALA A 47 19.58 17.21 14.97
CA ALA A 47 18.14 17.11 14.73
C ALA A 47 17.79 15.99 13.73
N LEU A 48 18.62 15.78 12.71
CA LEU A 48 18.47 14.66 11.76
C LEU A 48 18.78 13.32 12.41
N LEU A 49 19.78 13.22 13.29
CA LEU A 49 20.09 12.00 14.04
C LEU A 49 18.98 11.65 15.04
N ASP A 50 18.44 12.65 15.74
CA ASP A 50 17.32 12.47 16.67
C ASP A 50 16.02 12.13 15.93
N SER A 51 15.77 12.75 14.77
CA SER A 51 14.64 12.39 13.92
C SER A 51 14.79 10.99 13.31
N THR A 52 16.00 10.59 12.91
CA THR A 52 16.30 9.22 12.44
C THR A 52 16.08 8.20 13.56
N ARG A 53 16.41 8.56 14.80
CA ARG A 53 16.19 7.74 15.98
C ARG A 53 14.69 7.63 16.32
N ASP A 54 13.93 8.71 16.27
CA ASP A 54 12.46 8.67 16.47
C ASP A 54 11.76 7.85 15.37
N ILE A 55 12.22 7.96 14.12
CA ILE A 55 11.76 7.11 13.01
C ILE A 55 12.13 5.64 13.27
N HIS A 56 13.34 5.37 13.76
CA HIS A 56 13.79 4.01 14.09
C HIS A 56 12.97 3.41 15.25
N ASP A 57 12.67 4.19 16.28
CA ASP A 57 11.88 3.76 17.44
C ASP A 57 10.41 3.53 17.05
N ARG A 58 9.84 4.39 16.19
CA ARG A 58 8.50 4.18 15.61
C ARG A 58 8.45 2.98 14.67
N LEU A 59 9.50 2.77 13.87
CA LEU A 59 9.61 1.61 12.97
C LEU A 59 9.81 0.32 13.78
N THR A 60 10.49 0.38 14.92
CA THR A 60 10.65 -0.73 15.86
C THR A 60 9.32 -1.06 16.54
N HIS A 61 8.58 -0.07 17.03
CA HIS A 61 7.24 -0.28 17.59
C HIS A 61 6.24 -0.78 16.54
N ALA A 62 6.29 -0.27 15.31
CA ALA A 62 5.51 -0.81 14.20
C ALA A 62 5.91 -2.26 13.90
N SER A 63 7.20 -2.58 13.97
CA SER A 63 7.72 -3.94 13.81
C SER A 63 7.31 -4.87 14.96
N GLU A 64 7.14 -4.36 16.18
CA GLU A 64 6.66 -5.11 17.35
C GLU A 64 5.16 -5.41 17.26
N VAL A 65 4.33 -4.43 16.87
CA VAL A 65 2.89 -4.64 16.62
C VAL A 65 2.68 -5.60 15.44
N ILE A 66 3.51 -5.47 14.40
CA ILE A 66 3.55 -6.43 13.29
C ILE A 66 4.08 -7.79 13.77
N ALA A 67 5.03 -7.86 14.71
CA ALA A 67 5.54 -9.09 15.29
C ALA A 67 4.52 -9.79 16.21
N GLU A 68 3.61 -9.04 16.82
CA GLU A 68 2.49 -9.58 17.58
C GLU A 68 1.43 -10.18 16.63
N LEU A 69 1.20 -9.53 15.48
CA LEU A 69 0.43 -10.09 14.35
C LEU A 69 1.15 -11.27 13.63
N LYS A 70 2.48 -11.34 13.73
CA LYS A 70 3.37 -12.35 13.12
C LYS A 70 3.33 -13.72 13.81
N LYS A 71 2.82 -13.81 15.05
CA LYS A 71 2.78 -15.07 15.81
C LYS A 71 1.76 -16.08 15.25
N GLU A 72 0.81 -15.63 14.43
CA GLU A 72 -0.24 -16.47 13.83
C GLU A 72 0.11 -16.99 12.41
N THR A 73 1.17 -16.49 11.77
CA THR A 73 1.52 -16.81 10.37
C THR A 73 2.99 -17.23 10.26
N GLY A 74 3.29 -18.49 10.63
CA GLY A 74 4.65 -19.05 10.73
C GLY A 74 5.48 -19.13 9.43
N THR A 75 5.10 -18.44 8.35
CA THR A 75 5.77 -18.48 7.04
C THR A 75 6.83 -17.38 6.82
N PHE A 76 6.90 -16.36 7.70
CA PHE A 76 7.69 -15.14 7.41
C PHE A 76 9.16 -15.13 7.89
N THR A 77 9.59 -16.03 8.78
CA THR A 77 10.97 -16.01 9.33
C THR A 77 12.02 -16.47 8.31
N GLU A 78 11.61 -17.21 7.29
CA GLU A 78 12.50 -17.83 6.31
C GLU A 78 12.88 -16.86 5.18
N VAL A 79 11.93 -16.08 4.67
CA VAL A 79 12.14 -15.11 3.56
C VAL A 79 13.05 -13.95 3.97
N GLY A 80 12.93 -13.43 5.19
CA GLY A 80 13.80 -12.35 5.69
C GLY A 80 15.26 -12.77 5.87
N ARG A 81 15.52 -14.05 6.16
CA ARG A 81 16.88 -14.62 6.19
C ARG A 81 17.47 -14.72 4.78
N SER A 82 16.70 -15.24 3.82
CA SER A 82 17.13 -15.32 2.42
C SER A 82 17.49 -13.96 1.82
N MET A 83 16.86 -12.87 2.28
CA MET A 83 17.16 -11.51 1.81
C MET A 83 18.49 -10.95 2.33
N LYS A 84 18.89 -11.32 3.57
CA LYS A 84 20.21 -10.95 4.11
C LYS A 84 21.32 -11.72 3.42
N ASP A 85 21.11 -13.01 3.18
CA ASP A 85 22.05 -13.86 2.45
C ASP A 85 22.23 -13.33 1.02
N LEU A 86 21.14 -12.83 0.40
CA LEU A 86 21.19 -12.24 -0.92
C LEU A 86 22.05 -10.96 -1.00
N GLN A 87 21.97 -10.07 0.00
CA GLN A 87 22.85 -8.90 0.06
C GLN A 87 24.33 -9.29 0.12
N GLU A 88 24.65 -10.44 0.70
CA GLU A 88 26.01 -10.97 0.78
C GLU A 88 26.47 -11.52 -0.58
N TYR A 89 25.59 -12.21 -1.32
CA TYR A 89 25.87 -12.67 -2.69
C TYR A 89 26.08 -11.53 -3.71
N LEU A 90 25.40 -10.40 -3.53
CA LEU A 90 25.50 -9.20 -4.40
C LEU A 90 26.86 -8.47 -4.30
N ARG A 91 27.71 -8.80 -3.31
CA ARG A 91 29.05 -8.20 -3.16
C ARG A 91 30.09 -8.81 -4.10
N SER A 92 29.81 -9.96 -4.74
CA SER A 92 30.81 -10.67 -5.55
C SER A 92 30.93 -10.12 -6.99
N PRO A 93 32.12 -9.68 -7.43
CA PRO A 93 32.40 -9.15 -8.77
C PRO A 93 32.10 -10.09 -9.97
N LYS A 94 31.93 -11.40 -9.76
CA LYS A 94 31.88 -12.40 -10.85
C LYS A 94 30.48 -12.69 -11.42
N LEU A 95 29.41 -12.07 -10.90
CA LEU A 95 28.03 -12.47 -11.18
C LEU A 95 27.10 -11.30 -11.59
N ARG A 96 27.68 -10.18 -12.02
CA ARG A 96 27.06 -8.84 -12.07
C ARG A 96 25.91 -8.57 -13.06
N GLY A 97 25.61 -9.47 -14.00
CA GLY A 97 24.49 -9.28 -14.97
C GLY A 97 23.22 -10.01 -14.55
N ASN A 98 23.30 -11.34 -14.44
CA ASN A 98 22.13 -12.19 -14.29
C ASN A 98 21.60 -12.29 -12.85
N ILE A 99 22.34 -11.82 -11.83
CA ILE A 99 21.84 -11.87 -10.44
C ILE A 99 20.63 -10.95 -10.28
N GLY A 100 20.64 -9.74 -10.84
CA GLY A 100 19.54 -8.79 -10.65
C GLY A 100 18.19 -9.35 -11.14
N GLU A 101 18.21 -10.01 -12.29
CA GLU A 101 17.05 -10.72 -12.85
C GLU A 101 16.69 -11.98 -12.06
N MET A 102 17.69 -12.75 -11.62
CA MET A 102 17.48 -13.96 -10.81
C MET A 102 16.79 -13.63 -9.49
N VAL A 103 17.25 -12.58 -8.81
CA VAL A 103 16.65 -12.07 -7.58
C VAL A 103 15.22 -11.62 -7.81
N LEU A 104 15.00 -10.81 -8.84
CA LEU A 104 13.67 -10.33 -9.19
C LEU A 104 12.73 -11.52 -9.42
N LYS A 105 13.19 -12.50 -10.20
CA LYS A 105 12.47 -13.74 -10.45
C LYS A 105 12.16 -14.49 -9.16
N ASP A 106 13.13 -14.64 -8.26
CA ASP A 106 12.95 -15.40 -7.03
C ASP A 106 11.94 -14.72 -6.10
N ILE A 107 12.03 -13.40 -5.91
CA ILE A 107 11.07 -12.62 -5.11
C ILE A 107 9.66 -12.77 -5.69
N ILE A 108 9.49 -12.54 -6.99
CA ILE A 108 8.17 -12.64 -7.64
C ILE A 108 7.62 -14.07 -7.55
N SER A 109 8.46 -15.08 -7.80
CA SER A 109 8.05 -16.49 -7.82
C SER A 109 7.64 -17.02 -6.44
N GLN A 110 8.21 -16.46 -5.36
CA GLN A 110 7.84 -16.80 -3.99
C GLN A 110 6.55 -16.09 -3.54
N MET A 111 6.30 -14.88 -4.03
CA MET A 111 5.16 -14.06 -3.61
C MET A 111 3.88 -14.32 -4.42
N PHE A 112 4.00 -14.63 -5.72
CA PHE A 112 2.86 -14.74 -6.62
C PHE A 112 2.71 -16.14 -7.23
N PRO A 113 1.46 -16.61 -7.46
CA PRO A 113 1.24 -17.81 -8.25
C PRO A 113 1.66 -17.55 -9.71
N LYS A 114 2.11 -18.61 -10.42
CA LYS A 114 2.62 -18.52 -11.80
C LYS A 114 1.65 -17.86 -12.80
N ALA A 115 0.34 -17.88 -12.52
CA ALA A 115 -0.65 -17.24 -13.38
C ALA A 115 -0.65 -15.71 -13.28
N SER A 116 -0.23 -15.15 -12.14
CA SER A 116 -0.28 -13.71 -11.82
C SER A 116 0.92 -12.92 -12.31
N TYR A 117 1.90 -13.56 -12.95
CA TYR A 117 3.04 -12.85 -13.52
C TYR A 117 3.53 -13.53 -14.80
N THR A 118 4.40 -12.86 -15.53
CA THR A 118 5.13 -13.42 -16.67
C THR A 118 6.53 -12.84 -16.66
N LEU A 119 7.53 -13.71 -16.64
CA LEU A 119 8.94 -13.31 -16.75
C LEU A 119 9.30 -13.15 -18.23
N GLN A 120 10.25 -12.26 -18.52
CA GLN A 120 10.79 -12.08 -19.87
C GLN A 120 9.66 -11.80 -20.89
N TYR A 121 8.70 -10.96 -20.48
CA TYR A 121 7.51 -10.62 -21.25
C TYR A 121 7.91 -9.79 -22.48
N SER A 122 7.45 -10.21 -23.66
CA SER A 122 7.77 -9.55 -24.92
C SER A 122 6.59 -8.71 -25.39
N PHE A 123 6.83 -7.43 -25.64
CA PHE A 123 5.87 -6.51 -26.24
C PHE A 123 5.82 -6.68 -27.76
N LYS A 124 4.80 -6.14 -28.41
CA LYS A 124 4.68 -6.19 -29.89
C LYS A 124 5.83 -5.50 -30.61
N SER A 125 6.50 -4.53 -29.98
CA SER A 125 7.71 -3.90 -30.53
C SER A 125 8.90 -4.86 -30.66
N GLY A 126 8.85 -6.01 -29.98
CA GLY A 126 9.98 -6.93 -29.81
C GLY A 126 10.86 -6.62 -28.59
N ASP A 127 10.61 -5.50 -27.89
CA ASP A 127 11.25 -5.21 -26.62
C ASP A 127 10.77 -6.20 -25.55
N LYS A 128 11.67 -6.56 -24.63
CA LYS A 128 11.42 -7.56 -23.60
C LYS A 128 11.72 -6.99 -22.22
N VAL A 129 10.73 -7.04 -21.35
CA VAL A 129 10.85 -6.63 -19.94
C VAL A 129 11.08 -7.85 -19.04
N ASP A 130 11.84 -7.67 -17.95
CA ASP A 130 12.26 -8.77 -17.09
C ASP A 130 11.09 -9.48 -16.41
N ALA A 131 10.09 -8.72 -15.97
CA ALA A 131 8.86 -9.26 -15.43
C ALA A 131 7.66 -8.34 -15.67
N VAL A 132 6.49 -8.96 -15.72
CA VAL A 132 5.20 -8.29 -15.66
C VAL A 132 4.37 -8.94 -14.57
N ILE A 133 3.80 -8.13 -13.66
CA ILE A 133 2.75 -8.58 -12.74
C ILE A 133 1.40 -8.26 -13.37
N LYS A 134 0.52 -9.26 -13.45
CA LYS A 134 -0.82 -9.11 -14.00
C LYS A 134 -1.75 -8.65 -12.88
N THR A 135 -2.30 -7.47 -13.02
CA THR A 135 -3.31 -6.91 -12.10
C THR A 135 -4.58 -6.62 -12.89
N ASP A 136 -5.72 -6.44 -12.24
CA ASP A 136 -6.93 -6.06 -12.99
C ASP A 136 -6.88 -4.62 -13.53
N GLY A 137 -5.93 -3.80 -13.07
CA GLY A 137 -5.69 -2.48 -13.65
C GLY A 137 -4.83 -2.53 -14.92
N GLY A 138 -4.29 -3.70 -15.26
CA GLY A 138 -3.36 -3.91 -16.35
C GLY A 138 -2.06 -4.59 -15.91
N LEU A 139 -1.15 -4.69 -16.86
CA LEU A 139 0.19 -5.25 -16.74
C LEU A 139 1.11 -4.23 -16.06
N LEU A 140 1.68 -4.57 -14.90
CA LEU A 140 2.73 -3.79 -14.25
C LEU A 140 4.10 -4.26 -14.76
N PRO A 141 4.82 -3.48 -15.58
CA PRO A 141 6.15 -3.83 -16.04
C PRO A 141 7.19 -3.58 -14.95
N ILE A 142 8.14 -4.51 -14.82
CA ILE A 142 9.24 -4.44 -13.87
C ILE A 142 10.54 -4.80 -14.59
N ASP A 143 11.47 -3.86 -14.62
CA ASP A 143 12.76 -4.01 -15.31
C ASP A 143 13.90 -3.86 -14.30
N SER A 144 14.83 -4.81 -14.27
CA SER A 144 15.99 -4.85 -13.38
C SER A 144 17.15 -4.10 -14.03
N LYS A 145 17.69 -3.10 -13.31
CA LYS A 145 18.84 -2.32 -13.76
C LYS A 145 19.88 -2.19 -12.67
N PHE A 146 21.11 -2.60 -12.99
CA PHE A 146 22.22 -2.58 -12.06
C PHE A 146 23.36 -1.65 -12.51
N PRO A 147 23.23 -0.33 -12.26
CA PRO A 147 24.20 0.68 -12.67
C PRO A 147 25.43 0.69 -11.73
N MET A 148 26.13 -0.44 -11.68
CA MET A 148 27.17 -0.69 -10.67
C MET A 148 28.49 0.02 -10.97
N GLU A 149 28.85 0.21 -12.24
CA GLU A 149 30.20 0.66 -12.60
C GLU A 149 30.51 2.08 -12.10
N ASN A 150 29.65 3.05 -12.42
CA ASN A 150 29.83 4.43 -11.95
C ASN A 150 29.58 4.56 -10.45
N PHE A 151 28.71 3.73 -9.86
CA PHE A 151 28.53 3.67 -8.42
C PHE A 151 29.78 3.19 -7.69
N GLN A 152 30.44 2.13 -8.18
CA GLN A 152 31.68 1.63 -7.59
C GLN A 152 32.79 2.68 -7.63
N ARG A 153 32.92 3.40 -8.76
CA ARG A 153 33.89 4.50 -8.89
C ARG A 153 33.56 5.64 -7.93
N LEU A 154 32.28 6.01 -7.81
CA LEU A 154 31.81 7.04 -6.90
C LEU A 154 32.15 6.72 -5.44
N VAL A 155 31.87 5.50 -4.98
CA VAL A 155 32.09 5.09 -3.58
C VAL A 155 33.57 4.88 -3.24
N SER A 156 34.39 4.52 -4.23
CA SER A 156 35.84 4.27 -4.03
C SER A 156 36.69 5.55 -4.14
N GLU A 157 36.13 6.64 -4.66
CA GLU A 157 36.86 7.88 -4.90
C GLU A 157 36.92 8.75 -3.64
N THR A 158 38.08 9.38 -3.43
CA THR A 158 38.34 10.24 -2.27
C THR A 158 38.59 11.70 -2.64
N ASP A 159 38.92 11.99 -3.91
CA ASP A 159 39.01 13.36 -4.41
C ASP A 159 37.60 13.94 -4.65
N PRO A 160 37.19 14.99 -3.91
CA PRO A 160 35.87 15.60 -4.04
C PRO A 160 35.50 16.02 -5.47
N LYS A 161 36.48 16.43 -6.29
CA LYS A 161 36.22 16.84 -7.68
C LYS A 161 35.86 15.64 -8.56
N GLN A 162 36.55 14.52 -8.36
CA GLN A 162 36.32 13.29 -9.11
C GLN A 162 35.05 12.58 -8.63
N THR A 163 34.77 12.61 -7.32
CA THR A 163 33.50 12.13 -6.75
C THR A 163 32.31 12.80 -7.44
N GLU A 164 32.32 14.12 -7.60
CA GLU A 164 31.22 14.84 -8.26
C GLU A 164 31.09 14.49 -9.75
N LEU A 165 32.22 14.27 -10.44
CA LEU A 165 32.20 13.81 -11.84
C LEU A 165 31.56 12.42 -11.96
N PHE A 166 31.92 11.47 -11.09
CA PHE A 166 31.32 10.14 -11.08
C PHE A 166 29.86 10.15 -10.66
N ARG A 167 29.45 11.03 -9.74
CA ARG A 167 28.04 11.23 -9.39
C ARG A 167 27.22 11.66 -10.59
N ARG A 168 27.70 12.64 -11.36
CA ARG A 168 27.01 13.08 -12.59
C ARG A 168 26.93 11.97 -13.64
N ALA A 169 27.99 11.17 -13.78
CA ALA A 169 27.98 10.01 -14.68
C ALA A 169 26.95 8.97 -14.24
N PHE A 170 26.89 8.66 -12.93
CA PHE A 170 25.88 7.77 -12.36
C PHE A 170 24.46 8.29 -12.60
N SER A 171 24.18 9.56 -12.29
CA SER A 171 22.86 10.16 -12.53
C SER A 171 22.45 10.10 -14.00
N ARG A 172 23.39 10.30 -14.94
CA ARG A 172 23.12 10.17 -16.38
C ARG A 172 22.71 8.74 -16.75
N ASP A 173 23.40 7.73 -16.21
CA ASP A 173 23.08 6.32 -16.49
C ASP A 173 21.68 5.96 -15.98
N ILE A 174 21.33 6.42 -14.77
CA ILE A 174 19.98 6.23 -14.22
C ILE A 174 18.93 6.90 -15.11
N ARG A 175 19.15 8.14 -15.54
CA ARG A 175 18.23 8.84 -16.45
C ARG A 175 18.04 8.08 -17.77
N ALA A 176 19.12 7.50 -18.31
CA ALA A 176 19.03 6.69 -19.52
C ALA A 176 18.18 5.44 -19.31
N HIS A 177 18.36 4.75 -18.18
CA HIS A 177 17.53 3.58 -17.82
C HIS A 177 16.05 3.94 -17.63
N VAL A 178 15.76 4.99 -16.86
CA VAL A 178 14.40 5.52 -16.68
C VAL A 178 13.75 5.83 -18.02
N THR A 179 14.47 6.52 -18.91
CA THR A 179 13.95 6.90 -20.24
C THR A 179 13.64 5.65 -21.07
N ALA A 180 14.56 4.67 -21.09
CA ALA A 180 14.38 3.43 -21.81
C ALA A 180 13.17 2.63 -21.31
N ILE A 181 13.02 2.49 -19.98
CA ILE A 181 11.90 1.79 -19.36
C ILE A 181 10.58 2.48 -19.71
N SER A 182 10.53 3.81 -19.56
CA SER A 182 9.34 4.60 -19.86
C SER A 182 8.88 4.44 -21.31
N GLN A 183 9.82 4.49 -22.26
CA GLN A 183 9.51 4.40 -23.69
C GLN A 183 9.16 2.99 -24.16
N LYS A 184 9.80 1.96 -23.60
CA LYS A 184 9.67 0.59 -24.09
C LYS A 184 8.55 -0.19 -23.43
N TYR A 185 8.26 0.09 -22.15
CA TYR A 185 7.44 -0.80 -21.34
C TYR A 185 6.16 -0.17 -20.80
N ILE A 186 6.03 1.17 -20.85
CA ILE A 186 4.77 1.85 -20.52
C ILE A 186 3.96 2.01 -21.81
N VAL A 187 3.19 0.98 -22.14
CA VAL A 187 2.43 0.85 -23.39
C VAL A 187 0.96 0.55 -23.07
N PRO A 188 0.14 1.56 -22.72
CA PRO A 188 -1.27 1.35 -22.38
C PRO A 188 -2.11 0.68 -23.49
N SER A 189 -1.70 0.84 -24.76
CA SER A 189 -2.32 0.13 -25.89
C SER A 189 -2.09 -1.40 -25.89
N GLU A 190 -1.16 -1.87 -25.07
CA GLU A 190 -0.89 -3.28 -24.78
C GLU A 190 -1.28 -3.64 -23.34
N ASP A 191 -2.25 -2.91 -22.76
CA ASP A 191 -2.83 -3.15 -21.43
C ASP A 191 -1.86 -2.98 -20.26
N THR A 192 -0.79 -2.19 -20.42
CA THR A 192 0.07 -1.85 -19.28
C THR A 192 -0.58 -0.78 -18.40
N LEU A 193 -0.20 -0.78 -17.12
CA LEU A 193 -0.38 0.40 -16.27
C LEU A 193 0.33 1.61 -16.88
N ASP A 194 -0.04 2.81 -16.42
CA ASP A 194 0.57 4.06 -16.84
C ASP A 194 1.96 4.30 -16.22
N PHE A 195 2.47 3.34 -15.43
CA PHE A 195 3.79 3.37 -14.84
C PHE A 195 4.50 2.01 -14.86
N ALA A 196 5.81 2.03 -14.61
CA ALA A 196 6.65 0.84 -14.47
C ALA A 196 7.55 0.94 -13.24
N LEU A 197 8.03 -0.21 -12.74
CA LEU A 197 9.04 -0.26 -11.68
C LEU A 197 10.43 -0.49 -12.27
N MET A 198 11.40 0.30 -11.83
CA MET A 198 12.82 0.07 -12.09
C MET A 198 13.44 -0.59 -10.86
N TYR A 199 13.65 -1.89 -10.93
CA TYR A 199 14.25 -2.65 -9.84
C TYR A 199 15.76 -2.45 -9.81
N ILE A 200 16.27 -1.90 -8.71
CA ILE A 200 17.69 -1.74 -8.44
C ILE A 200 18.08 -2.81 -7.42
N PRO A 201 18.83 -3.85 -7.80
CA PRO A 201 19.16 -4.99 -6.93
C PRO A 201 20.28 -4.65 -5.92
N SER A 202 20.21 -3.48 -5.28
CA SER A 202 21.11 -3.05 -4.21
C SER A 202 20.51 -1.88 -3.46
N GLU A 203 20.38 -2.01 -2.14
CA GLU A 203 19.93 -0.91 -1.27
C GLU A 203 20.87 0.30 -1.34
N SER A 204 22.19 0.08 -1.38
CA SER A 204 23.17 1.18 -1.42
C SER A 204 23.11 1.96 -2.72
N VAL A 205 22.92 1.27 -3.85
CA VAL A 205 22.75 1.92 -5.16
C VAL A 205 21.42 2.68 -5.19
N TYR A 206 20.34 2.06 -4.72
CA TYR A 206 19.04 2.72 -4.63
C TYR A 206 19.09 3.97 -3.75
N TYR A 207 19.80 3.93 -2.61
CA TYR A 207 19.92 5.08 -1.73
C TYR A 207 20.57 6.29 -2.43
N GLU A 208 21.64 6.08 -3.21
CA GLU A 208 22.27 7.17 -3.99
C GLU A 208 21.30 7.77 -5.03
N VAL A 209 20.38 6.96 -5.58
CA VAL A 209 19.30 7.46 -6.45
C VAL A 209 18.27 8.25 -5.64
N ALA A 210 17.85 7.71 -4.50
CA ALA A 210 16.75 8.23 -3.69
C ALA A 210 17.09 9.57 -3.02
N VAL A 211 18.35 9.82 -2.68
CA VAL A 211 18.80 11.11 -2.11
C VAL A 211 18.97 12.22 -3.17
N ASN A 212 18.85 11.90 -4.46
CA ASN A 212 18.92 12.86 -5.54
C ASN A 212 17.50 13.25 -5.99
N ASP A 213 16.98 14.35 -5.44
CA ASP A 213 15.61 14.83 -5.71
C ASP A 213 15.36 15.03 -7.21
N GLU A 214 16.29 15.65 -7.95
CA GLU A 214 16.15 15.89 -9.39
C GLU A 214 16.04 14.58 -10.20
N LEU A 215 16.66 13.51 -9.71
CA LEU A 215 16.63 12.20 -10.34
C LEU A 215 15.32 11.48 -10.03
N MET A 216 14.86 11.55 -8.79
CA MET A 216 13.56 11.00 -8.37
C MET A 216 12.39 11.72 -9.05
N ASP A 217 12.46 13.05 -9.19
CA ASP A 217 11.47 13.84 -9.91
C ASP A 217 11.46 13.53 -11.40
N PHE A 218 12.63 13.32 -12.00
CA PHE A 218 12.72 12.86 -13.39
C PHE A 218 12.14 11.46 -13.57
N ALA A 219 12.42 10.53 -12.66
CA ALA A 219 11.85 9.19 -12.69
C ALA A 219 10.32 9.24 -12.58
N ARG A 220 9.79 10.01 -11.61
CA ARG A 220 8.35 10.18 -11.40
C ARG A 220 7.65 10.82 -12.59
N SER A 221 8.22 11.89 -13.17
CA SER A 221 7.65 12.52 -14.38
C SER A 221 7.70 11.60 -15.61
N SER A 222 8.67 10.69 -15.66
CA SER A 222 8.74 9.62 -16.65
C SER A 222 7.85 8.41 -16.33
N ARG A 223 7.10 8.47 -15.21
CA ARG A 223 6.24 7.40 -14.68
C ARG A 223 7.00 6.09 -14.43
N VAL A 224 8.26 6.20 -14.03
CA VAL A 224 9.10 5.08 -13.61
C VAL A 224 9.43 5.26 -12.14
N TYR A 225 9.16 4.23 -11.34
CA TYR A 225 9.42 4.25 -9.90
C TYR A 225 10.63 3.35 -9.58
N PRO A 226 11.78 3.93 -9.22
CA PRO A 226 12.92 3.17 -8.73
C PRO A 226 12.52 2.45 -7.44
N VAL A 227 12.89 1.17 -7.32
CA VAL A 227 12.67 0.36 -6.12
C VAL A 227 13.89 -0.49 -5.82
N SER A 228 14.27 -0.55 -4.55
CA SER A 228 15.25 -1.45 -3.96
C SER A 228 14.64 -2.83 -3.63
N PRO A 229 15.42 -3.82 -3.17
CA PRO A 229 14.88 -5.09 -2.70
C PRO A 229 13.77 -4.94 -1.63
N ASN A 230 13.96 -4.07 -0.63
CA ASN A 230 12.96 -3.87 0.42
C ASN A 230 11.72 -3.13 -0.08
N THR A 231 11.91 -2.07 -0.86
CA THR A 231 10.77 -1.28 -1.38
C THR A 231 10.01 -2.04 -2.49
N MET A 232 10.68 -2.89 -3.26
CA MET A 232 10.04 -3.85 -4.16
C MET A 232 9.18 -4.82 -3.38
N TYR A 233 9.71 -5.44 -2.33
CA TYR A 233 8.93 -6.36 -1.49
C TYR A 233 7.68 -5.68 -0.93
N ALA A 234 7.80 -4.45 -0.41
CA ALA A 234 6.66 -3.67 0.06
C ALA A 234 5.64 -3.40 -1.06
N ALA A 235 6.09 -3.00 -2.25
CA ALA A 235 5.21 -2.75 -3.40
C ALA A 235 4.45 -4.03 -3.82
N LEU A 236 5.15 -5.16 -3.91
CA LEU A 236 4.55 -6.46 -4.21
C LEU A 236 3.55 -6.89 -3.14
N GLN A 237 3.83 -6.62 -1.86
CA GLN A 237 2.91 -6.89 -0.75
C GLN A 237 1.62 -6.07 -0.88
N THR A 238 1.71 -4.79 -1.25
CA THR A 238 0.54 -3.95 -1.51
C THR A 238 -0.31 -4.52 -2.64
N ILE A 239 0.32 -5.05 -3.70
CA ILE A 239 -0.40 -5.71 -4.79
C ILE A 239 -1.10 -6.99 -4.30
N LEU A 240 -0.45 -7.81 -3.47
CA LEU A 240 -1.07 -9.00 -2.87
C LEU A 240 -2.28 -8.66 -2.01
N LEU A 241 -2.21 -7.60 -1.20
CA LEU A 241 -3.34 -7.13 -0.40
C LEU A 241 -4.51 -6.68 -1.29
N SER A 242 -4.22 -6.06 -2.44
CA SER A 242 -5.24 -5.72 -3.43
C SER A 242 -5.94 -6.97 -3.99
N PHE A 243 -5.19 -8.04 -4.30
CA PHE A 243 -5.77 -9.29 -4.78
C PHE A 243 -6.64 -9.97 -3.73
N GLU A 244 -6.20 -9.98 -2.47
CA GLU A 244 -6.97 -10.55 -1.36
C GLU A 244 -8.25 -9.75 -1.09
N GLY A 245 -8.17 -8.41 -1.11
CA GLY A 245 -9.34 -7.53 -1.00
C GLY A 245 -10.40 -7.84 -2.06
N LYS A 246 -9.99 -8.08 -3.31
CA LYS A 246 -10.90 -8.48 -4.40
C LYS A 246 -11.50 -9.86 -4.21
N ARG A 247 -10.73 -10.82 -3.73
CA ARG A 247 -11.23 -12.16 -3.41
C ARG A 247 -12.32 -12.09 -2.34
N ILE A 248 -12.10 -11.27 -1.31
CA ILE A 248 -13.08 -11.00 -0.26
C ILE A 248 -14.33 -10.32 -0.83
N GLU A 249 -14.17 -9.30 -1.68
CA GLU A 249 -15.28 -8.62 -2.34
C GLU A 249 -16.16 -9.59 -3.16
N ALA A 250 -15.53 -10.45 -3.97
CA ALA A 250 -16.23 -11.46 -4.76
C ALA A 250 -17.05 -12.42 -3.88
N LYS A 251 -16.47 -12.87 -2.76
CA LYS A 251 -17.16 -13.72 -1.78
C LYS A 251 -18.29 -12.98 -1.05
N ALA A 252 -18.10 -11.72 -0.69
CA ALA A 252 -19.17 -10.92 -0.10
C ALA A 252 -20.36 -10.78 -1.06
N LYS A 253 -20.10 -10.56 -2.36
CA LYS A 253 -21.16 -10.49 -3.38
C LYS A 253 -21.94 -11.79 -3.52
N GLU A 254 -21.26 -12.93 -3.43
CA GLU A 254 -21.87 -14.27 -3.39
C GLU A 254 -22.80 -14.41 -2.17
N VAL A 255 -22.32 -14.04 -0.98
CA VAL A 255 -23.11 -14.05 0.26
C VAL A 255 -24.33 -13.15 0.17
N PHE A 256 -24.20 -11.91 -0.34
CA PHE A 256 -25.35 -11.01 -0.52
C PHE A 256 -26.39 -11.56 -1.49
N THR A 257 -25.95 -12.26 -2.53
CA THR A 257 -26.86 -12.90 -3.48
C THR A 257 -27.67 -14.01 -2.81
N LEU A 258 -27.03 -14.83 -1.98
CA LEU A 258 -27.70 -15.87 -1.18
C LEU A 258 -28.67 -15.27 -0.16
N LEU A 259 -28.28 -14.22 0.55
CA LEU A 259 -29.15 -13.54 1.51
C LEU A 259 -30.41 -12.97 0.86
N ARG A 260 -30.30 -12.40 -0.35
CA ARG A 260 -31.46 -11.93 -1.12
C ARG A 260 -32.39 -13.07 -1.53
N ALA A 261 -31.85 -14.22 -1.89
CA ALA A 261 -32.65 -15.41 -2.18
C ALA A 261 -33.41 -15.88 -0.93
N ILE A 262 -32.74 -15.94 0.22
CA ILE A 262 -33.35 -16.32 1.50
C ILE A 262 -34.46 -15.34 1.90
N GLN A 263 -34.25 -14.02 1.75
CA GLN A 263 -35.28 -13.02 2.04
C GLN A 263 -36.53 -13.25 1.18
N LYS A 264 -36.36 -13.51 -0.11
CA LYS A 264 -37.47 -13.79 -1.02
C LYS A 264 -38.24 -15.05 -0.61
N ASP A 265 -37.55 -16.10 -0.21
CA ASP A 265 -38.18 -17.33 0.28
C ASP A 265 -38.93 -17.09 1.58
N TYR A 266 -38.36 -16.30 2.50
CA TYR A 266 -39.01 -15.89 3.74
C TYR A 266 -40.29 -15.10 3.50
N ASP A 267 -40.28 -14.13 2.59
CA ASP A 267 -41.46 -13.32 2.24
C ASP A 267 -42.59 -14.21 1.69
N LYS A 268 -42.24 -15.15 0.81
CA LYS A 268 -43.19 -16.13 0.26
C LYS A 268 -43.77 -17.06 1.34
N SER A 269 -42.94 -17.52 2.28
CA SER A 269 -43.39 -18.32 3.42
C SER A 269 -44.32 -17.53 4.33
N THR A 270 -44.02 -16.24 4.54
CA THR A 270 -44.85 -15.33 5.35
C THR A 270 -46.22 -15.11 4.71
N GLU A 271 -46.28 -14.91 3.39
CA GLU A 271 -47.53 -14.80 2.63
C GLU A 271 -48.37 -16.08 2.74
N SER A 272 -47.72 -17.25 2.60
CA SER A 272 -48.38 -18.55 2.74
C SER A 272 -48.94 -18.77 4.15
N LEU A 273 -48.17 -18.41 5.19
CA LEU A 273 -48.60 -18.48 6.59
C LEU A 273 -49.77 -17.53 6.89
N SER A 274 -49.74 -16.31 6.34
CA SER A 274 -50.84 -15.35 6.46
C SER A 274 -52.14 -15.89 5.84
N THR A 275 -52.03 -16.49 4.66
CA THR A 275 -53.16 -17.14 3.97
C THR A 275 -53.71 -18.30 4.80
N LEU A 276 -52.83 -19.16 5.33
CA LEU A 276 -53.23 -20.26 6.21
C LEU A 276 -53.93 -19.75 7.48
N GLY A 277 -53.42 -18.71 8.12
CA GLY A 277 -54.04 -18.07 9.28
C GLY A 277 -55.46 -17.59 8.98
N THR A 278 -55.68 -17.02 7.79
CA THR A 278 -57.01 -16.59 7.33
C THR A 278 -57.96 -17.77 7.15
N HIS A 279 -57.49 -18.88 6.57
CA HIS A 279 -58.28 -20.10 6.40
C HIS A 279 -58.64 -20.74 7.76
N LEU A 280 -57.68 -20.81 8.69
CA LEU A 280 -57.92 -21.33 10.04
C LEU A 280 -58.94 -20.49 10.81
N LYS A 281 -58.86 -19.16 10.72
CA LYS A 281 -59.84 -18.26 11.34
C LYS A 281 -61.24 -18.49 10.77
N SER A 282 -61.37 -18.63 9.45
CA SER A 282 -62.64 -18.94 8.79
C SER A 282 -63.21 -20.29 9.22
N ALA A 283 -62.35 -21.33 9.30
CA ALA A 283 -62.75 -22.66 9.79
C ALA A 283 -63.23 -22.61 11.25
N TYR A 284 -62.51 -21.90 12.12
CA TYR A 284 -62.89 -21.71 13.52
C TYR A 284 -64.26 -21.00 13.66
N ASN A 285 -64.48 -19.92 12.89
CA ASN A 285 -65.76 -19.22 12.88
C ASN A 285 -66.91 -20.14 12.46
N LYS A 286 -66.70 -20.96 11.41
CA LYS A 286 -67.72 -21.91 10.96
C LYS A 286 -67.99 -23.00 12.00
N TYR A 287 -66.95 -23.51 12.65
CA TYR A 287 -67.09 -24.44 13.76
C TYR A 287 -67.93 -23.84 14.90
N SER A 288 -67.65 -22.59 15.30
CA SER A 288 -68.40 -21.90 16.36
C SER A 288 -69.88 -21.73 16.02
N GLU A 289 -70.19 -21.36 14.77
CA GLU A 289 -71.57 -21.26 14.27
C GLU A 289 -72.30 -22.61 14.34
N VAL A 290 -71.67 -23.69 13.88
CA VAL A 290 -72.24 -25.05 13.93
C VAL A 290 -72.47 -25.50 15.37
N GLN A 291 -71.51 -25.26 16.27
CA GLN A 291 -71.65 -25.60 17.68
C GLN A 291 -72.81 -24.87 18.34
N SER A 292 -72.98 -23.57 18.04
CA SER A 292 -74.11 -22.78 18.54
C SER A 292 -75.45 -23.34 18.05
N GLY A 293 -75.55 -23.62 16.75
CA GLY A 293 -76.73 -24.26 16.16
C GLY A 293 -77.05 -25.62 16.76
N PHE A 294 -76.02 -26.44 17.02
CA PHE A 294 -76.16 -27.73 17.69
C PHE A 294 -76.70 -27.59 19.12
N ASN A 295 -76.17 -26.64 19.89
CA ASN A 295 -76.66 -26.33 21.24
C ASN A 295 -78.14 -25.88 21.22
N THR A 296 -78.52 -25.00 20.27
CA THR A 296 -79.92 -24.59 20.10
C THR A 296 -80.82 -25.76 19.74
N LEU A 297 -80.37 -26.67 18.87
CA LEU A 297 -81.11 -27.88 18.51
C LEU A 297 -81.35 -28.77 19.74
N GLY A 298 -80.31 -28.98 20.56
CA GLY A 298 -80.42 -29.73 21.81
C GLY A 298 -81.40 -29.09 22.81
N GLN A 299 -81.41 -27.76 22.91
CA GLN A 299 -82.40 -27.04 23.72
C GLN A 299 -83.83 -27.23 23.20
N LYS A 300 -84.05 -27.12 21.89
CA LYS A 300 -85.37 -27.37 21.27
C LYS A 300 -85.84 -28.80 21.53
N LEU A 301 -84.96 -29.79 21.36
CA LEU A 301 -85.27 -31.20 21.63
C LEU A 301 -85.69 -31.42 23.09
N THR A 302 -84.97 -30.79 24.04
CA THR A 302 -85.28 -30.85 25.47
C THR A 302 -86.63 -30.20 25.77
N SER A 303 -86.95 -29.06 25.15
CA SER A 303 -88.25 -28.40 25.30
C SER A 303 -89.40 -29.23 24.72
N THR A 304 -89.20 -29.91 23.59
CA THR A 304 -90.20 -30.84 23.03
C THR A 304 -90.42 -32.06 23.94
N LYS A 305 -89.36 -32.60 24.55
CA LYS A 305 -89.48 -33.66 25.57
C LYS A 305 -90.31 -33.23 26.80
N LYS A 306 -90.26 -31.95 27.19
CA LYS A 306 -91.11 -31.41 28.27
C LYS A 306 -92.57 -31.22 27.85
N LEU A 307 -92.83 -30.98 26.56
CA LEU A 307 -94.19 -30.89 25.99
C LEU A 307 -94.84 -32.27 25.83
N THR A 308 -94.05 -33.31 25.55
CA THR A 308 -94.51 -34.71 25.57
C THR A 308 -94.54 -35.27 26.99
N GLY A 309 -94.95 -34.48 27.98
CA GLY A 309 -95.27 -34.97 29.32
C GLY A 309 -96.41 -35.97 29.25
N VAL A 310 -96.08 -37.22 28.89
CA VAL A 310 -96.88 -38.40 29.18
C VAL A 310 -96.91 -38.45 30.70
N LYS A 311 -98.02 -37.96 31.25
CA LYS A 311 -98.47 -38.41 32.55
C LYS A 311 -98.71 -39.91 32.41
N ASP A 312 -97.86 -40.72 33.01
CA ASP A 312 -98.30 -42.04 33.46
C ASP A 312 -99.36 -41.79 34.53
N GLU A 313 -100.63 -41.66 34.11
CA GLU A 313 -101.75 -41.81 35.03
C GLU A 313 -101.79 -43.28 35.46
N PRO A 314 -101.85 -43.57 36.78
CA PRO A 314 -102.00 -44.93 37.25
C PRO A 314 -103.38 -45.41 36.82
N LEU A 315 -103.44 -46.44 35.97
CA LEU A 315 -104.66 -47.19 35.75
C LEU A 315 -105.05 -47.84 37.07
N LEU A 316 -106.05 -47.25 37.72
CA LEU A 316 -106.78 -47.82 38.86
C LEU A 316 -107.45 -49.14 38.44
N ASP A 317 -107.40 -50.10 39.37
CA ASP A 317 -108.06 -51.42 39.34
C ASP A 317 -109.47 -51.41 38.74
N GLN A 318 -109.75 -52.41 37.89
CA GLN A 318 -110.93 -53.29 37.97
C GLN A 318 -110.55 -54.70 37.53
#